data_AF-A0A9W7AEQ9-F1
#
_entry.id   AF-A0A9W7AEQ9-F1
#
_cell.length_a   1.000
_cell.length_b   1.000
_cell.length_c   1.000
_cell.angle_alpha   90.00
_cell.angle_beta   90.00
_cell.angle_gamma   90.00
#
_symmetry.space_group_name_H-M   'P 1'
#
loop_
_entity.id
_entity.type
_entity.pdbx_description
1 polymer ?
#
loop_
_entity_poly.entity_id
_entity_poly.type
_entity_poly.pdbx_seq_one_letter_code
_entity_poly.pdbx_strand_id
1 'polypeptide(L)'
;MSSTMEWQSVDVVPTQACLDFSNNRDSNSSTSSRSIPNPTPTIKNHSVTLYNDKLYVFGGYDGRKNHNNLRTFNVKTQEWSNCTNIESKVPPGRNGHTATLAVNKIVVIGGWLGQGPLAADDAWILDLSDEQCLSWSQLDNDGEPPGPCNMHSADYVASKGEVYVFRGGNGREYLNDLHSLNVEDKEWRRVWTKGEPPMERANHSSAVIGDELFVFGGWNGKERLNDLYILDCIAETWSNPVISGPLPHPRAGMSLTALRGRLYLFGGSGSSSKCFDDLQILDRSELRWLDVEASNSKSEPEENPPPDNEKNEGSNPNGDEPSHSIIAYGLAPGRRAGHTATAVDRRIFVFGGSCGSDYLSDFFSLDTDPAPNIFVKDRGCMSRLEQNLRNHYNNEQFSDVTFLVEGKKVFVHRLILASASDFFKAMFGGQFKESQYEKNTVQSEMEMPDCSYECFNDVLSYVYSGSLPTIFSGGQILSEDSLRKACEILELSDRFMLDHLKQVVEAVLSENVNDETVETLLEFGKGVQAHQLVRFCNHWLRNSESVGGS
;
A
#
# COMPACT_ATOMS: atom_id res chain seq x y z
N MET A 1 -11.14 11.36 3.85
CA MET A 1 -10.21 10.95 2.76
C MET A 1 -9.37 9.81 3.29
N SER A 2 -8.99 8.84 2.45
CA SER A 2 -8.04 7.79 2.86
C SER A 2 -6.76 8.44 3.42
N SER A 3 -6.34 8.00 4.60
CA SER A 3 -5.05 8.37 5.21
C SER A 3 -3.87 7.69 4.52
N THR A 4 -4.11 6.83 3.53
CA THR A 4 -3.08 6.06 2.83
C THR A 4 -3.17 6.21 1.32
N MET A 5 -2.02 6.12 0.66
CA MET A 5 -1.86 6.16 -0.80
C MET A 5 -0.80 5.17 -1.26
N GLU A 6 -0.89 4.71 -2.50
CA GLU A 6 0.00 3.67 -3.04
C GLU A 6 0.67 4.11 -4.33
N TRP A 7 2.00 4.22 -4.33
CA TRP A 7 2.81 4.34 -5.53
C TRP A 7 3.08 2.97 -6.16
N GLN A 8 2.94 2.91 -7.48
CA GLN A 8 3.27 1.75 -8.29
C GLN A 8 3.99 2.18 -9.57
N SER A 9 5.05 1.45 -9.93
CA SER A 9 5.59 1.50 -11.29
C SER A 9 4.55 0.91 -12.24
N VAL A 10 4.39 1.52 -13.41
CA VAL A 10 3.49 1.02 -14.45
C VAL A 10 4.31 0.23 -15.46
N ASP A 11 4.03 -1.07 -15.53
CA ASP A 11 4.73 -1.97 -16.44
C ASP A 11 4.23 -1.76 -17.87
N VAL A 12 5.01 -1.02 -18.66
CA VAL A 12 4.67 -0.78 -20.07
C VAL A 12 4.71 -2.08 -20.84
N VAL A 13 3.55 -2.53 -21.32
CA VAL A 13 3.43 -3.75 -22.10
C VAL A 13 3.97 -3.48 -23.51
N PRO A 14 4.95 -4.27 -24.01
CA PRO A 14 5.40 -4.14 -25.39
C PRO A 14 4.24 -4.51 -26.32
N THR A 15 3.85 -3.59 -27.22
CA THR A 15 2.81 -3.87 -28.21
C THR A 15 3.20 -5.11 -29.03
N GLN A 16 2.34 -6.15 -29.03
CA GLN A 16 2.43 -7.24 -29.99
C GLN A 16 2.18 -6.66 -31.39
N ALA A 17 3.25 -6.31 -32.11
CA ALA A 17 3.14 -6.03 -33.52
C ALA A 17 2.59 -7.29 -34.22
N CYS A 18 1.55 -7.10 -35.04
CA CYS A 18 0.96 -8.08 -35.92
C CYS A 18 2.01 -9.04 -36.49
N LEU A 19 1.79 -10.35 -36.33
CA LEU A 19 2.51 -11.36 -37.08
C LEU A 19 2.24 -11.13 -38.57
N ASP A 20 3.21 -10.55 -39.27
CA ASP A 20 3.25 -10.56 -40.74
C ASP A 20 3.30 -12.02 -41.20
N PHE A 21 2.14 -12.57 -41.56
CA PHE A 21 2.06 -13.78 -42.37
C PHE A 21 2.31 -13.40 -43.82
N SER A 22 3.58 -13.22 -44.19
CA SER A 22 4.00 -13.34 -45.58
C SER A 22 5.16 -14.34 -45.69
N ASN A 23 4.84 -15.52 -46.21
CA ASN A 23 5.78 -16.52 -46.70
C ASN A 23 6.81 -15.89 -47.66
N ASN A 24 8.11 -16.08 -47.44
CA ASN A 24 8.94 -17.07 -48.16
C ASN A 24 10.43 -16.93 -47.82
N ARG A 25 11.06 -18.10 -47.72
CA ARG A 25 12.47 -18.49 -47.90
C ARG A 25 13.47 -17.36 -48.24
N ASP A 26 14.49 -17.19 -47.39
CA ASP A 26 15.88 -17.46 -47.78
C ASP A 26 16.85 -17.36 -46.59
N SER A 27 17.87 -18.22 -46.64
CA SER A 27 18.97 -18.37 -45.70
C SER A 27 20.07 -17.32 -45.93
N ASN A 28 20.45 -16.54 -44.90
CA ASN A 28 21.85 -16.34 -44.45
C ASN A 28 21.98 -15.22 -43.41
N SER A 29 23.03 -15.36 -42.61
CA SER A 29 23.43 -14.59 -41.43
C SER A 29 23.33 -13.06 -41.51
N SER A 30 22.69 -12.46 -40.52
CA SER A 30 23.28 -11.44 -39.63
C SER A 30 22.30 -11.19 -38.48
N THR A 31 22.80 -11.13 -37.26
CA THR A 31 22.01 -10.75 -36.07
C THR A 31 21.58 -9.30 -36.20
N SER A 32 20.41 -9.07 -36.80
CA SER A 32 19.69 -7.81 -36.70
C SER A 32 19.11 -7.71 -35.29
N SER A 33 19.40 -6.60 -34.62
CA SER A 33 18.73 -6.21 -33.39
C SER A 33 17.22 -6.21 -33.65
N ARG A 34 16.47 -7.08 -32.96
CA ARG A 34 15.02 -7.00 -32.91
C ARG A 34 14.67 -5.64 -32.31
N SER A 35 14.30 -4.67 -33.13
CA SER A 35 13.76 -3.41 -32.67
C SER A 35 12.46 -3.69 -31.91
N ILE A 36 12.43 -3.33 -30.63
CA ILE A 36 11.24 -3.38 -29.78
C ILE A 36 10.20 -2.46 -30.46
N PRO A 37 8.98 -2.93 -30.74
CA PRO A 37 7.97 -2.07 -31.35
C PRO A 37 7.63 -0.96 -30.35
N ASN A 38 7.96 0.29 -30.69
CA ASN A 38 7.70 1.53 -29.95
C ASN A 38 8.39 1.69 -28.59
N PRO A 39 9.65 2.17 -28.52
CA PRO A 39 10.25 2.56 -27.25
C PRO A 39 9.49 3.73 -26.62
N THR A 40 9.26 3.64 -25.29
CA THR A 40 8.67 4.71 -24.47
C THR A 40 9.45 6.02 -24.68
N PRO A 41 8.78 7.17 -24.89
CA PRO A 41 9.47 8.44 -25.11
C PRO A 41 10.32 8.85 -23.91
N THR A 42 11.55 9.30 -24.17
CA THR A 42 12.45 9.87 -23.15
C THR A 42 12.51 11.38 -23.32
N ILE A 43 11.58 12.10 -22.67
CA ILE A 43 11.27 13.51 -22.97
C ILE A 43 10.92 14.31 -21.72
N LYS A 44 11.21 15.62 -21.77
CA LYS A 44 10.75 16.62 -20.77
C LYS A 44 9.99 17.76 -21.42
N ASN A 45 9.23 18.50 -20.60
CA ASN A 45 8.41 19.65 -21.01
C ASN A 45 7.46 19.30 -22.17
N HIS A 46 6.99 18.05 -22.18
CA HIS A 46 5.92 17.55 -23.03
C HIS A 46 4.58 17.79 -22.33
N SER A 47 3.47 17.56 -23.04
CA SER A 47 2.14 17.58 -22.46
C SER A 47 1.53 16.18 -22.46
N VAL A 48 0.67 15.93 -21.47
CA VAL A 48 -0.15 14.72 -21.37
C VAL A 48 -1.57 15.13 -21.01
N THR A 49 -2.52 14.69 -21.82
CA THR A 49 -3.94 15.02 -21.66
C THR A 49 -4.76 13.74 -21.69
N LEU A 50 -5.60 13.51 -20.66
CA LEU A 50 -6.51 12.38 -20.62
C LEU A 50 -7.74 12.66 -21.49
N TYR A 51 -8.13 11.70 -22.33
CA TYR A 51 -9.45 11.63 -22.93
C TYR A 51 -9.89 10.17 -23.00
N ASN A 52 -11.07 9.86 -22.47
CA ASN A 52 -11.54 8.50 -22.25
C ASN A 52 -10.49 7.66 -21.49
N ASP A 53 -10.05 6.54 -22.06
CA ASP A 53 -9.05 5.64 -21.47
C ASP A 53 -7.62 5.89 -22.00
N LYS A 54 -7.39 7.01 -22.69
CA LYS A 54 -6.12 7.28 -23.39
C LYS A 54 -5.48 8.58 -22.89
N LEU A 55 -4.20 8.48 -22.55
CA LEU A 55 -3.32 9.62 -22.31
C LEU A 55 -2.68 10.03 -23.63
N TYR A 56 -3.07 11.19 -24.14
CA TYR A 56 -2.51 11.80 -25.35
C TYR A 56 -1.24 12.57 -24.98
N VAL A 57 -0.11 12.14 -25.54
CA VAL A 57 1.22 12.67 -25.25
C VAL A 57 1.72 13.41 -26.48
N PHE A 58 2.01 14.70 -26.33
CA PHE A 58 2.45 15.56 -27.41
C PHE A 58 3.71 16.36 -27.06
N GLY A 59 4.59 16.50 -28.05
CA GLY A 59 5.78 17.34 -27.98
C GLY A 59 6.85 16.87 -27.00
N GLY A 60 7.59 17.82 -26.46
CA GLY A 60 8.70 17.61 -25.54
C GLY A 60 10.07 17.68 -26.20
N TYR A 61 11.10 17.68 -25.34
CA TYR A 61 12.52 17.75 -25.70
C TYR A 61 13.27 16.54 -25.15
N ASP A 62 14.09 15.90 -25.99
CA ASP A 62 14.84 14.68 -25.67
C ASP A 62 16.34 14.92 -25.38
N GLY A 63 16.74 16.19 -25.24
CA GLY A 63 18.15 16.57 -25.13
C GLY A 63 18.81 16.95 -26.46
N ARG A 64 18.15 16.72 -27.59
CA ARG A 64 18.65 17.04 -28.94
C ARG A 64 17.67 17.85 -29.77
N LYS A 65 16.39 17.47 -29.79
CA LYS A 65 15.37 18.12 -30.61
C LYS A 65 14.02 18.18 -29.91
N ASN A 66 13.18 19.06 -30.42
CA ASN A 66 11.77 19.08 -30.09
C ASN A 66 11.00 18.06 -30.94
N HIS A 67 9.99 17.44 -30.34
CA HIS A 67 9.12 16.46 -30.99
C HIS A 67 7.77 17.06 -31.36
N ASN A 68 7.11 16.50 -32.38
CA ASN A 68 5.74 16.83 -32.80
C ASN A 68 4.85 15.60 -33.03
N ASN A 69 5.32 14.41 -32.65
CA ASN A 69 4.53 13.20 -32.76
C ASN A 69 3.49 13.15 -31.64
N LEU A 70 2.25 12.83 -32.01
CA LEU A 70 1.19 12.49 -31.08
C LEU A 70 1.23 10.98 -30.80
N ARG A 71 1.33 10.61 -29.53
CA ARG A 71 1.24 9.23 -29.06
C ARG A 71 0.10 9.10 -28.05
N THR A 72 -0.50 7.92 -27.97
CA THR A 72 -1.47 7.60 -26.93
C THR A 72 -0.97 6.47 -26.06
N PHE A 73 -1.18 6.57 -24.76
CA PHE A 73 -0.99 5.48 -23.82
C PHE A 73 -2.35 5.06 -23.26
N ASN A 74 -2.72 3.79 -23.43
CA ASN A 74 -3.97 3.26 -22.89
C ASN A 74 -3.78 2.91 -21.42
N VAL A 75 -4.52 3.56 -20.52
CA VAL A 75 -4.32 3.37 -19.06
C VAL A 75 -4.80 2.01 -18.55
N LYS A 76 -5.68 1.33 -19.30
CA LYS A 76 -6.21 0.00 -18.96
C LYS A 76 -5.30 -1.11 -19.45
N THR A 77 -4.83 -1.03 -20.71
CA THR A 77 -3.94 -2.06 -21.29
C THR A 77 -2.47 -1.80 -21.02
N GLN A 78 -2.10 -0.59 -20.61
CA GLN A 78 -0.72 -0.13 -20.39
C GLN A 78 0.16 -0.20 -21.64
N GLU A 79 -0.45 0.04 -22.81
CA GLU A 79 0.20 -0.03 -24.11
C GLU A 79 0.29 1.34 -24.77
N TRP A 80 1.41 1.56 -25.46
CA TRP A 80 1.59 2.71 -26.33
C TRP A 80 1.02 2.47 -27.72
N SER A 81 0.50 3.51 -28.34
CA SER A 81 0.10 3.51 -29.75
C SER A 81 0.47 4.84 -30.40
N ASN A 82 0.87 4.78 -31.68
CA ASN A 82 1.07 5.98 -32.47
C ASN A 82 -0.25 6.38 -33.12
N CYS A 83 -0.54 7.68 -33.19
CA CYS A 83 -1.67 8.17 -33.96
C CYS A 83 -1.26 8.27 -35.44
N THR A 84 -1.68 7.32 -36.28
CA THR A 84 -1.29 7.26 -37.70
C THR A 84 -2.31 7.88 -38.66
N ASN A 85 -3.57 8.06 -38.23
CA ASN A 85 -4.64 8.63 -39.03
C ASN A 85 -4.82 10.12 -38.71
N ILE A 86 -3.89 10.95 -39.17
CA ILE A 86 -3.97 12.41 -39.04
C ILE A 86 -3.96 13.01 -40.45
N GLU A 87 -5.11 13.49 -40.91
CA GLU A 87 -5.32 13.91 -42.30
C GLU A 87 -4.94 15.38 -42.58
N SER A 88 -4.42 16.11 -41.59
CA SER A 88 -4.19 17.56 -41.67
C SER A 88 -2.78 18.01 -41.28
N LYS A 89 -2.51 19.31 -41.45
CA LYS A 89 -1.26 19.95 -41.03
C LYS A 89 -1.10 19.80 -39.51
N VAL A 90 0.04 19.25 -39.08
CA VAL A 90 0.37 19.06 -37.66
C VAL A 90 1.13 20.24 -37.09
N PRO A 91 1.00 20.53 -35.77
CA PRO A 91 1.79 21.57 -35.13
C PRO A 91 3.30 21.25 -35.19
N PRO A 92 4.18 22.26 -35.35
CA PRO A 92 5.62 22.08 -35.26
C PRO A 92 6.10 21.51 -33.92
N GLY A 93 7.29 20.92 -33.93
CA GLY A 93 7.87 20.31 -32.74
C GLY A 93 8.20 21.33 -31.66
N ARG A 94 7.70 21.10 -30.44
CA ARG A 94 7.71 22.10 -29.37
C ARG A 94 7.85 21.49 -27.97
N ASN A 95 8.41 22.25 -27.04
CA ASN A 95 8.45 21.92 -25.62
C ASN A 95 8.04 23.13 -24.76
N GLY A 96 7.55 22.90 -23.54
CA GLY A 96 7.06 23.97 -22.66
C GLY A 96 5.77 24.64 -23.17
N HIS A 97 5.03 23.94 -24.02
CA HIS A 97 3.67 24.28 -24.43
C HIS A 97 2.68 23.70 -23.42
N THR A 98 1.43 24.15 -23.49
CA THR A 98 0.31 23.53 -22.78
C THR A 98 -0.54 22.71 -23.75
N ALA A 99 -1.22 21.68 -23.24
CA ALA A 99 -2.24 20.94 -23.97
C ALA A 99 -3.41 20.64 -23.03
N THR A 100 -4.52 21.33 -23.24
CA THR A 100 -5.65 21.34 -22.30
C THR A 100 -6.86 20.71 -22.96
N LEU A 101 -7.47 19.72 -22.31
CA LEU A 101 -8.75 19.18 -22.74
C LEU A 101 -9.85 20.21 -22.43
N ALA A 102 -10.56 20.62 -23.48
CA ALA A 102 -11.79 21.38 -23.37
C ALA A 102 -12.86 20.64 -24.17
N VAL A 103 -13.80 20.04 -23.46
CA VAL A 103 -14.87 19.19 -24.05
C VAL A 103 -14.25 17.97 -24.78
N ASN A 104 -14.27 17.97 -26.11
CA ASN A 104 -13.77 16.92 -27.01
C ASN A 104 -12.62 17.44 -27.89
N LYS A 105 -11.94 18.49 -27.45
CA LYS A 105 -10.84 19.15 -28.18
C LYS A 105 -9.64 19.26 -27.24
N ILE A 106 -8.45 18.94 -27.74
CA ILE A 106 -7.21 19.29 -27.05
C ILE A 106 -6.68 20.58 -27.67
N VAL A 107 -6.56 21.62 -26.86
CA VAL A 107 -6.03 22.92 -27.27
C VAL A 107 -4.54 22.98 -26.89
N VAL A 108 -3.67 23.04 -27.89
CA VAL A 108 -2.21 23.18 -27.74
C VAL A 108 -1.81 24.63 -27.96
N ILE A 109 -1.19 25.27 -26.96
CA ILE A 109 -0.86 26.70 -27.01
C ILE A 109 0.65 26.89 -26.83
N GLY A 110 1.26 27.71 -27.70
CA GLY A 110 2.61 28.21 -27.55
C GLY A 110 3.71 27.14 -27.44
N GLY A 111 4.74 27.42 -26.65
CA GLY A 111 5.93 26.60 -26.44
C GLY A 111 7.14 27.06 -27.25
N TRP A 112 8.30 26.46 -26.98
CA TRP A 112 9.54 26.74 -27.69
C TRP A 112 9.73 25.82 -28.89
N LEU A 113 9.89 26.39 -30.09
CA LEU A 113 10.08 25.63 -31.34
C LEU A 113 11.53 25.20 -31.59
N GLY A 114 12.48 25.67 -30.76
CA GLY A 114 13.90 25.32 -30.88
C GLY A 114 14.74 26.32 -31.67
N GLN A 115 14.12 27.40 -32.18
CA GLN A 115 14.75 28.41 -33.03
C GLN A 115 14.20 29.80 -32.72
N GLY A 116 14.98 30.83 -33.04
CA GLY A 116 14.57 32.23 -32.91
C GLY A 116 14.68 32.79 -31.49
N PRO A 117 14.35 34.07 -31.29
CA PRO A 117 14.42 34.73 -29.97
C PRO A 117 13.09 34.71 -29.19
N LEU A 118 12.00 34.25 -29.80
CA LEU A 118 10.66 34.28 -29.22
C LEU A 118 10.06 32.87 -29.19
N ALA A 119 9.20 32.64 -28.20
CA ALA A 119 8.34 31.47 -28.16
C ALA A 119 7.32 31.48 -29.32
N ALA A 120 6.66 30.35 -29.54
CA ALA A 120 5.53 30.30 -30.45
C ALA A 120 4.34 31.08 -29.87
N ASP A 121 3.62 31.77 -30.74
CA ASP A 121 2.40 32.52 -30.47
C ASP A 121 1.17 31.89 -31.15
N ASP A 122 1.32 30.66 -31.66
CA ASP A 122 0.25 29.90 -32.30
C ASP A 122 -0.51 29.04 -31.29
N ALA A 123 -1.77 28.76 -31.62
CA ALA A 123 -2.60 27.78 -30.94
C ALA A 123 -3.17 26.79 -31.95
N TRP A 124 -3.33 25.54 -31.51
CA TRP A 124 -3.79 24.42 -32.33
C TRP A 124 -4.87 23.65 -31.60
N ILE A 125 -5.88 23.18 -32.32
CA ILE A 125 -6.91 22.27 -31.82
C ILE A 125 -6.69 20.91 -32.45
N LEU A 126 -6.66 19.88 -31.62
CA LEU A 126 -6.88 18.49 -32.01
C LEU A 126 -8.33 18.12 -31.69
N ASP A 127 -9.11 17.83 -32.72
CA ASP A 127 -10.48 17.35 -32.56
C ASP A 127 -10.49 15.86 -32.22
N LEU A 128 -11.18 15.48 -31.14
CA LEU A 128 -11.32 14.12 -30.62
C LEU A 128 -12.74 13.56 -30.78
N SER A 129 -13.60 14.23 -31.57
CA SER A 129 -14.97 13.78 -31.83
C SER A 129 -15.02 12.43 -32.54
N ASP A 130 -14.06 12.15 -33.42
CA ASP A 130 -13.86 10.86 -34.06
C ASP A 130 -12.46 10.31 -33.71
N GLU A 131 -12.40 9.36 -32.77
CA GLU A 131 -11.14 8.72 -32.38
C GLU A 131 -10.45 7.94 -33.51
N GLN A 132 -11.16 7.60 -34.60
CA GLN A 132 -10.57 6.91 -35.75
C GLN A 132 -9.95 7.87 -36.77
N CYS A 133 -10.37 9.15 -36.73
CA CYS A 133 -9.95 10.19 -37.66
C CYS A 133 -9.65 11.50 -36.91
N LEU A 134 -8.46 11.55 -36.29
CA LEU A 134 -8.02 12.73 -35.56
C LEU A 134 -7.63 13.83 -36.54
N SER A 135 -8.05 15.07 -36.27
CA SER A 135 -7.72 16.21 -37.13
C SER A 135 -7.17 17.39 -36.32
N TRP A 136 -6.06 17.94 -36.81
CA TRP A 136 -5.50 19.19 -36.33
C TRP A 136 -6.02 20.38 -37.13
N SER A 137 -6.31 21.47 -36.45
CA SER A 137 -6.55 22.78 -37.07
C SER A 137 -5.80 23.86 -36.28
N GLN A 138 -5.10 24.74 -36.98
CA GLN A 138 -4.53 25.94 -36.35
C GLN A 138 -5.66 26.92 -36.06
N LEU A 139 -5.66 27.52 -34.86
CA LEU A 139 -6.58 28.59 -34.51
C LEU A 139 -6.12 29.92 -35.10
N ASP A 140 -7.07 30.72 -35.55
CA ASP A 140 -6.84 32.11 -35.90
C ASP A 140 -6.65 32.94 -34.63
N ASN A 141 -5.87 34.01 -34.75
CA ASN A 141 -5.53 34.91 -33.64
C ASN A 141 -6.61 35.99 -33.44
N ASP A 142 -7.88 35.60 -33.53
CA ASP A 142 -9.02 36.51 -33.37
C ASP A 142 -9.15 36.97 -31.92
N GLY A 143 -9.40 38.27 -31.72
CA GLY A 143 -9.52 38.89 -30.40
C GLY A 143 -8.16 39.28 -29.79
N GLU A 144 -7.96 38.97 -28.51
CA GLU A 144 -6.73 39.28 -27.75
C GLU A 144 -6.00 38.00 -27.27
N PRO A 145 -5.29 37.28 -28.15
CA PRO A 145 -4.53 36.09 -27.77
C PRO A 145 -3.31 36.43 -26.89
N PRO A 146 -2.75 35.45 -26.15
CA PRO A 146 -1.60 35.67 -25.27
C PRO A 146 -0.31 36.06 -26.00
N GLY A 147 -0.22 35.92 -27.32
CA GLY A 147 1.03 36.10 -28.07
C GLY A 147 2.09 35.05 -27.67
N PRO A 148 3.40 35.32 -27.90
CA PRO A 148 4.45 34.34 -27.64
C PRO A 148 4.49 33.91 -26.17
N CYS A 149 4.39 32.60 -25.90
CA CYS A 149 4.41 32.08 -24.53
C CYS A 149 5.05 30.68 -24.44
N ASN A 150 5.90 30.45 -23.44
CA ASN A 150 6.59 29.20 -23.16
C ASN A 150 6.70 29.01 -21.64
N MET A 151 6.65 27.76 -21.17
CA MET A 151 6.60 27.41 -19.75
C MET A 151 5.50 28.20 -19.02
N HIS A 152 4.37 28.36 -19.70
CA HIS A 152 3.14 28.95 -19.18
C HIS A 152 2.22 27.82 -18.70
N SER A 153 1.07 28.18 -18.13
CA SER A 153 0.04 27.22 -17.77
C SER A 153 -1.28 27.51 -18.48
N ALA A 154 -2.10 26.47 -18.66
CA ALA A 154 -3.42 26.61 -19.22
C ALA A 154 -4.39 25.56 -18.65
N ASP A 155 -5.56 26.02 -18.21
CA ASP A 155 -6.55 25.19 -17.54
C ASP A 155 -7.96 25.49 -18.06
N TYR A 156 -8.79 24.45 -18.15
CA TYR A 156 -10.16 24.58 -18.61
C TYR A 156 -11.10 24.88 -17.43
N VAL A 157 -11.82 25.99 -17.50
CA VAL A 157 -12.83 26.40 -16.53
C VAL A 157 -14.20 26.05 -17.10
N ALA A 158 -14.72 24.88 -16.69
CA ALA A 158 -15.90 24.27 -17.30
C ALA A 158 -17.18 25.13 -17.18
N SER A 159 -17.36 25.84 -16.07
CA SER A 159 -18.53 26.74 -15.87
C SER A 159 -18.57 27.90 -16.86
N LYS A 160 -17.42 28.31 -17.39
CA LYS A 160 -17.30 29.39 -18.39
C LYS A 160 -17.14 28.88 -19.81
N GLY A 161 -16.82 27.59 -20.00
CA GLY A 161 -16.52 27.05 -21.34
C GLY A 161 -15.23 27.60 -21.93
N GLU A 162 -14.30 28.04 -21.08
CA GLU A 162 -13.11 28.80 -21.49
C GLU A 162 -11.82 28.10 -21.03
N VAL A 163 -10.77 28.13 -21.85
CA VAL A 163 -9.41 27.78 -21.45
C VAL A 163 -8.70 29.04 -20.99
N TYR A 164 -8.29 29.09 -19.73
CA TYR A 164 -7.53 30.19 -19.13
C TYR A 164 -6.04 29.93 -19.33
N VAL A 165 -5.28 30.96 -19.71
CA VAL A 165 -3.84 30.91 -19.97
C VAL A 165 -3.16 31.95 -19.09
N PHE A 166 -2.52 31.51 -18.01
CA PHE A 166 -1.64 32.36 -17.22
C PHE A 166 -0.23 32.31 -17.81
N ARG A 167 0.23 33.45 -18.32
CA ARG A 167 1.42 33.49 -19.16
C ARG A 167 2.70 33.12 -18.43
N GLY A 168 3.68 32.77 -19.26
CA GLY A 168 5.02 32.35 -18.86
C GLY A 168 6.07 33.30 -19.42
N GLY A 169 7.13 32.74 -20.01
CA GLY A 169 8.13 33.54 -20.74
C GLY A 169 7.78 33.69 -22.22
N ASN A 170 8.04 34.86 -22.81
CA ASN A 170 7.89 35.07 -24.26
C ASN A 170 9.18 34.78 -25.06
N GLY A 171 10.26 34.42 -24.37
CA GLY A 171 11.61 34.25 -24.92
C GLY A 171 12.57 35.40 -24.59
N ARG A 172 12.03 36.55 -24.14
CA ARG A 172 12.80 37.74 -23.72
C ARG A 172 12.55 38.11 -22.27
N GLU A 173 11.30 38.07 -21.85
CA GLU A 173 10.86 38.44 -20.50
C GLU A 173 9.88 37.41 -19.95
N TYR A 174 9.63 37.52 -18.63
CA TYR A 174 8.60 36.77 -17.92
C TYR A 174 7.37 37.66 -17.76
N LEU A 175 6.20 37.04 -17.77
CA LEU A 175 4.91 37.74 -17.82
C LEU A 175 3.94 37.14 -16.80
N ASN A 176 2.85 37.86 -16.51
CA ASN A 176 1.80 37.47 -15.56
C ASN A 176 0.39 37.87 -16.01
N ASP A 177 0.24 38.27 -17.27
CA ASP A 177 -1.07 38.55 -17.87
C ASP A 177 -1.84 37.25 -18.13
N LEU A 178 -3.18 37.39 -18.13
CA LEU A 178 -4.13 36.30 -18.21
C LEU A 178 -5.01 36.49 -19.44
N HIS A 179 -5.17 35.41 -20.20
CA HIS A 179 -6.01 35.36 -21.39
C HIS A 179 -6.97 34.19 -21.27
N SER A 180 -8.13 34.27 -21.92
CA SER A 180 -9.05 33.14 -22.03
C SER A 180 -9.46 32.91 -23.49
N LEU A 181 -9.61 31.64 -23.85
CA LEU A 181 -10.14 31.20 -25.14
C LEU A 181 -11.50 30.57 -24.91
N ASN A 182 -12.55 31.11 -25.53
CA ASN A 182 -13.78 30.35 -25.71
C ASN A 182 -13.56 29.33 -26.82
N VAL A 183 -13.67 28.05 -26.49
CA VAL A 183 -13.28 26.95 -27.39
C VAL A 183 -14.31 26.68 -28.49
N GLU A 184 -15.57 27.06 -28.26
CA GLU A 184 -16.64 26.92 -29.25
C GLU A 184 -16.65 28.09 -30.23
N ASP A 185 -16.58 29.31 -29.70
CA ASP A 185 -16.57 30.54 -30.52
C ASP A 185 -15.19 30.82 -31.14
N LYS A 186 -14.14 30.15 -30.66
CA LYS A 186 -12.73 30.31 -31.07
C LYS A 186 -12.21 31.74 -30.92
N GLU A 187 -12.76 32.47 -29.97
CA GLU A 187 -12.42 33.87 -29.71
C GLU A 187 -11.56 34.02 -28.45
N TRP A 188 -10.47 34.77 -28.56
CA TRP A 188 -9.62 35.13 -27.43
C TRP A 188 -10.06 36.43 -26.78
N ARG A 189 -9.99 36.48 -25.46
CA ARG A 189 -10.05 37.75 -24.72
C ARG A 189 -8.94 37.85 -23.69
N ARG A 190 -8.55 39.10 -23.42
CA ARG A 190 -7.75 39.42 -22.24
C ARG A 190 -8.63 39.42 -20.99
N VAL A 191 -8.18 38.75 -19.95
CA VAL A 191 -8.88 38.69 -18.66
C VAL A 191 -8.31 39.78 -17.76
N TRP A 192 -9.08 40.84 -17.55
CA TRP A 192 -8.71 41.94 -16.66
C TRP A 192 -9.08 41.60 -15.23
N THR A 193 -8.08 41.25 -14.43
CA THR A 193 -8.29 40.75 -13.07
C THR A 193 -8.30 41.86 -12.02
N LYS A 194 -8.98 41.59 -10.90
CA LYS A 194 -8.95 42.38 -9.67
C LYS A 194 -8.06 41.69 -8.63
N GLY A 195 -7.80 42.36 -7.51
CA GLY A 195 -6.91 41.86 -6.47
C GLY A 195 -5.44 42.01 -6.83
N GLU A 196 -4.57 41.34 -6.08
CA GLU A 196 -3.12 41.35 -6.33
C GLU A 196 -2.73 40.10 -7.13
N PRO A 197 -2.36 40.24 -8.42
CA PRO A 197 -1.97 39.10 -9.23
C PRO A 197 -0.59 38.57 -8.83
N PRO A 198 -0.27 37.30 -9.16
CA PRO A 198 1.08 36.78 -9.01
C PRO A 198 2.08 37.63 -9.82
N MET A 199 3.31 37.78 -9.31
CA MET A 199 4.42 38.36 -10.08
C MET A 199 4.72 37.57 -11.36
N GLU A 200 5.39 38.23 -12.31
CA GLU A 200 5.90 37.59 -13.53
C GLU A 200 6.70 36.32 -13.24
N ARG A 201 6.38 35.25 -13.97
CA ARG A 201 6.98 33.93 -13.71
C ARG A 201 6.91 33.03 -14.94
N ALA A 202 7.76 32.02 -14.96
CA ALA A 202 7.68 30.90 -15.89
C ALA A 202 7.90 29.59 -15.16
N ASN A 203 7.48 28.49 -15.80
CA ASN A 203 7.66 27.13 -15.32
C ASN A 203 7.03 26.91 -13.93
N HIS A 204 5.94 27.65 -13.66
CA HIS A 204 5.02 27.45 -12.56
C HIS A 204 4.07 26.28 -12.92
N SER A 205 3.25 25.86 -11.95
CA SER A 205 2.20 24.88 -12.20
C SER A 205 0.87 25.45 -11.75
N SER A 206 -0.19 25.01 -12.41
CA SER A 206 -1.56 25.38 -12.07
C SER A 206 -2.47 24.17 -12.11
N ALA A 207 -3.64 24.33 -11.49
CA ALA A 207 -4.72 23.37 -11.54
C ALA A 207 -6.03 24.07 -11.19
N VAL A 208 -7.16 23.52 -11.62
CA VAL A 208 -8.50 24.04 -11.32
C VAL A 208 -9.24 23.10 -10.37
N ILE A 209 -9.85 23.66 -9.31
CA ILE A 209 -10.85 22.97 -8.48
C ILE A 209 -12.13 23.81 -8.51
N GLY A 210 -13.19 23.27 -9.12
CA GLY A 210 -14.42 24.04 -9.34
C GLY A 210 -14.15 25.23 -10.26
N ASP A 211 -14.41 26.44 -9.77
CA ASP A 211 -14.18 27.71 -10.49
C ASP A 211 -12.96 28.47 -9.98
N GLU A 212 -12.08 27.80 -9.24
CA GLU A 212 -10.86 28.38 -8.69
C GLU A 212 -9.63 27.86 -9.43
N LEU A 213 -8.87 28.77 -10.02
CA LEU A 213 -7.58 28.48 -10.65
C LEU A 213 -6.44 28.74 -9.65
N PHE A 214 -5.69 27.70 -9.34
CA PHE A 214 -4.53 27.73 -8.46
C PHE A 214 -3.27 27.92 -9.28
N VAL A 215 -2.37 28.82 -8.88
CA VAL A 215 -1.04 28.98 -9.46
C VAL A 215 0.00 28.88 -8.36
N PHE A 216 0.92 27.93 -8.50
CA PHE A 216 1.95 27.66 -7.49
C PHE A 216 3.36 27.80 -8.08
N GLY A 217 4.23 28.48 -7.31
CA GLY A 217 5.67 28.52 -7.52
C GLY A 217 6.10 29.08 -8.89
N GLY A 218 7.19 28.52 -9.44
CA GLY A 218 7.79 28.94 -10.70
C GLY A 218 9.09 29.73 -10.53
N TRP A 219 9.47 30.47 -11.56
CA TRP A 219 10.71 31.26 -11.63
C TRP A 219 10.43 32.66 -12.19
N ASN A 220 10.80 33.69 -11.43
CA ASN A 220 10.57 35.10 -11.80
C ASN A 220 11.76 35.77 -12.51
N GLY A 221 12.79 35.01 -12.90
CA GLY A 221 14.02 35.57 -13.45
C GLY A 221 15.15 35.76 -12.44
N LYS A 222 14.84 35.74 -11.14
CA LYS A 222 15.81 35.92 -10.06
C LYS A 222 15.85 34.73 -9.10
N GLU A 223 14.69 34.24 -8.70
CA GLU A 223 14.57 33.16 -7.71
C GLU A 223 13.41 32.22 -8.02
N ARG A 224 13.50 31.00 -7.47
CA ARG A 224 12.39 30.06 -7.49
C ARG A 224 11.38 30.49 -6.44
N LEU A 225 10.10 30.25 -6.71
CA LEU A 225 8.99 30.68 -5.85
C LEU A 225 8.30 29.47 -5.19
N ASN A 226 7.64 29.71 -4.06
CA ASN A 226 6.76 28.76 -3.36
C ASN A 226 5.45 29.42 -2.92
N ASP A 227 5.10 30.56 -3.51
CA ASP A 227 3.83 31.24 -3.29
C ASP A 227 2.68 30.48 -3.97
N LEU A 228 1.49 30.59 -3.40
CA LEU A 228 0.24 30.06 -3.95
C LEU A 228 -0.73 31.22 -4.15
N TYR A 229 -1.26 31.35 -5.36
CA TYR A 229 -2.32 32.29 -5.69
C TYR A 229 -3.56 31.53 -6.12
N ILE A 230 -4.73 32.08 -5.80
CA ILE A 230 -6.02 31.57 -6.22
C ILE A 230 -6.75 32.67 -6.97
N LEU A 231 -7.13 32.39 -8.20
CA LEU A 231 -8.05 33.21 -8.97
C LEU A 231 -9.46 32.62 -8.84
N ASP A 232 -10.40 33.41 -8.33
CA ASP A 232 -11.82 33.16 -8.56
C ASP A 232 -12.12 33.49 -10.03
N CYS A 233 -12.41 32.48 -10.85
CA CYS A 233 -12.63 32.65 -12.29
C CYS A 233 -13.99 33.30 -12.61
N ILE A 234 -14.94 33.30 -11.68
CA ILE A 234 -16.24 33.96 -11.85
C ILE A 234 -16.09 35.46 -11.56
N ALA A 235 -15.49 35.80 -10.42
CA ALA A 235 -15.25 37.18 -10.02
C ALA A 235 -14.03 37.81 -10.73
N GLU A 236 -13.22 36.99 -11.39
CA GLU A 236 -11.93 37.34 -12.00
C GLU A 236 -11.03 38.10 -11.01
N THR A 237 -10.95 37.59 -9.77
CA THR A 237 -10.27 38.25 -8.65
C THR A 237 -9.21 37.33 -8.06
N TRP A 238 -7.96 37.81 -8.03
CA TRP A 238 -6.85 37.13 -7.39
C TRP A 238 -6.87 37.29 -5.87
N SER A 239 -6.42 36.24 -5.20
CA SER A 239 -6.12 36.23 -3.78
C SER A 239 -4.81 35.47 -3.52
N ASN A 240 -4.09 35.90 -2.49
CA ASN A 240 -2.94 35.20 -1.93
C ASN A 240 -3.30 34.80 -0.50
N PRO A 241 -3.96 33.65 -0.30
CA PRO A 241 -4.39 33.23 1.03
C PRO A 241 -3.19 32.80 1.88
N VAL A 242 -3.32 32.97 3.20
CA VAL A 242 -2.38 32.39 4.16
C VAL A 242 -2.61 30.88 4.21
N ILE A 243 -1.59 30.12 3.82
CA ILE A 243 -1.62 28.65 3.83
C ILE A 243 -0.87 28.13 5.06
N SER A 244 -1.45 27.14 5.74
CA SER A 244 -0.83 26.48 6.91
C SER A 244 -0.18 25.14 6.55
N GLY A 245 0.52 24.51 7.51
CA GLY A 245 1.16 23.20 7.33
C GLY A 245 2.59 23.26 6.78
N PRO A 246 3.21 22.10 6.46
CA PRO A 246 4.54 22.02 5.87
C PRO A 246 4.60 22.64 4.48
N LEU A 247 5.09 23.87 4.38
CA LEU A 247 5.19 24.59 3.11
C LEU A 247 6.22 23.93 2.17
N PRO A 248 5.89 23.72 0.88
CA PRO A 248 6.87 23.23 -0.08
C PRO A 248 8.01 24.23 -0.28
N HIS A 249 9.21 23.70 -0.47
CA HIS A 249 10.38 24.49 -0.87
C HIS A 249 10.18 25.19 -2.23
N PRO A 250 10.79 26.36 -2.45
CA PRO A 250 10.73 27.06 -3.73
C PRO A 250 11.20 26.22 -4.91
N ARG A 251 10.36 26.13 -5.95
CA ARG A 251 10.56 25.20 -7.07
C ARG A 251 9.90 25.65 -8.37
N ALA A 252 10.42 25.13 -9.49
CA ALA A 252 9.84 25.28 -10.83
C ALA A 252 9.93 23.98 -11.63
N GLY A 253 9.05 23.79 -12.62
CA GLY A 253 8.98 22.58 -13.43
C GLY A 253 8.46 21.35 -12.68
N MET A 254 7.64 21.60 -11.67
CA MET A 254 6.86 20.61 -10.94
C MET A 254 5.55 20.32 -11.70
N SER A 255 4.79 19.34 -11.20
CA SER A 255 3.40 19.16 -11.59
C SER A 255 2.48 19.53 -10.42
N LEU A 256 1.30 20.07 -10.74
CA LEU A 256 0.22 20.33 -9.78
C LEU A 256 -1.04 19.70 -10.35
N THR A 257 -1.60 18.70 -9.67
CA THR A 257 -2.76 17.95 -10.17
C THR A 257 -3.92 18.07 -9.20
N ALA A 258 -5.08 18.53 -9.67
CA ALA A 258 -6.31 18.52 -8.89
C ALA A 258 -6.95 17.13 -8.93
N LEU A 259 -7.27 16.59 -7.76
CA LEU A 259 -8.03 15.35 -7.63
C LEU A 259 -8.80 15.34 -6.30
N ARG A 260 -10.13 15.11 -6.37
CA ARG A 260 -11.03 14.96 -5.20
C ARG A 260 -10.91 16.09 -4.16
N GLY A 261 -10.86 17.34 -4.64
CA GLY A 261 -10.78 18.53 -3.78
C GLY A 261 -9.42 18.76 -3.14
N ARG A 262 -8.36 18.07 -3.60
CA ARG A 262 -6.97 18.27 -3.17
C ARG A 262 -6.09 18.61 -4.36
N LEU A 263 -4.98 19.29 -4.09
CA LEU A 263 -3.92 19.52 -5.06
C LEU A 263 -2.69 18.70 -4.70
N TYR A 264 -2.20 17.95 -5.67
CA TYR A 264 -1.03 17.09 -5.54
C TYR A 264 0.12 17.73 -6.28
N LEU A 265 1.14 18.15 -5.54
CA LEU A 265 2.36 18.77 -6.04
C LEU A 265 3.47 17.71 -6.02
N PHE A 266 4.10 17.46 -7.18
CA PHE A 266 5.18 16.48 -7.26
C PHE A 266 6.41 17.04 -8.00
N GLY A 267 7.58 16.73 -7.45
CA GLY A 267 8.88 17.01 -8.06
C GLY A 267 9.17 18.50 -8.27
N GLY A 268 9.84 18.83 -9.38
CA GLY A 268 10.32 20.17 -9.72
C GLY A 268 11.80 20.37 -9.41
N SER A 269 12.30 21.58 -9.64
CA SER A 269 13.71 21.95 -9.46
C SER A 269 13.87 23.19 -8.56
N GLY A 270 14.75 23.09 -7.56
CA GLY A 270 15.08 24.17 -6.63
C GLY A 270 16.30 25.00 -7.05
N SER A 271 16.73 25.92 -6.17
CA SER A 271 17.79 26.91 -6.45
C SER A 271 19.20 26.31 -6.68
N SER A 272 19.46 25.08 -6.24
CA SER A 272 20.74 24.38 -6.46
C SER A 272 20.72 23.39 -7.63
N SER A 273 19.77 23.55 -8.56
CA SER A 273 19.51 22.62 -9.68
C SER A 273 19.19 21.18 -9.25
N LYS A 274 18.98 20.94 -7.95
CA LYS A 274 18.52 19.66 -7.42
C LYS A 274 17.04 19.50 -7.75
N CYS A 275 16.71 18.41 -8.43
CA CYS A 275 15.32 18.00 -8.62
C CYS A 275 14.79 17.40 -7.32
N PHE A 276 13.50 17.64 -7.07
CA PHE A 276 12.76 17.05 -5.97
C PHE A 276 12.09 15.74 -6.40
N ASP A 277 11.84 14.89 -5.42
CA ASP A 277 11.14 13.61 -5.45
C ASP A 277 10.00 13.54 -4.41
N ASP A 278 9.72 14.65 -3.72
CA ASP A 278 8.68 14.73 -2.69
C ASP A 278 7.28 14.89 -3.30
N LEU A 279 6.30 14.27 -2.63
CA LEU A 279 4.87 14.48 -2.82
C LEU A 279 4.37 15.43 -1.73
N GLN A 280 3.76 16.54 -2.12
CA GLN A 280 3.12 17.49 -1.23
C GLN A 280 1.64 17.57 -1.58
N ILE A 281 0.75 17.63 -0.59
CA ILE A 281 -0.69 17.61 -0.81
C ILE A 281 -1.32 18.82 -0.11
N LEU A 282 -1.99 19.68 -0.87
CA LEU A 282 -2.79 20.76 -0.31
C LEU A 282 -4.24 20.30 -0.17
N ASP A 283 -4.78 20.36 1.04
CA ASP A 283 -6.22 20.28 1.26
C ASP A 283 -6.85 21.64 1.00
N ARG A 284 -7.71 21.70 -0.03
CA ARG A 284 -8.38 22.95 -0.41
C ARG A 284 -9.32 23.44 0.68
N SER A 285 -10.01 22.54 1.37
CA SER A 285 -11.03 22.92 2.35
C SER A 285 -10.41 23.58 3.58
N GLU A 286 -9.22 23.13 3.97
CA GLU A 286 -8.47 23.64 5.11
C GLU A 286 -7.44 24.72 4.73
N LEU A 287 -7.15 24.89 3.44
CA LEU A 287 -6.04 25.71 2.95
C LEU A 287 -4.73 25.37 3.70
N ARG A 288 -4.43 24.08 3.71
CA ARG A 288 -3.34 23.50 4.49
C ARG A 288 -2.58 22.46 3.67
N TRP A 289 -1.26 22.53 3.67
CA TRP A 289 -0.42 21.42 3.23
C TRP A 289 -0.46 20.31 4.28
N LEU A 290 -0.68 19.08 3.85
CA LEU A 290 -0.79 17.91 4.72
C LEU A 290 0.59 17.30 4.97
N ASP A 291 0.74 16.63 6.10
CA ASP A 291 1.97 15.92 6.45
C ASP A 291 2.00 14.59 5.67
N VAL A 292 2.89 14.48 4.67
CA VAL A 292 3.01 13.28 3.82
C VAL A 292 4.26 12.48 4.21
N GLU A 293 4.06 11.26 4.67
CA GLU A 293 5.12 10.33 5.04
C GLU A 293 5.30 9.27 3.95
N ALA A 294 6.56 9.00 3.57
CA ALA A 294 6.89 7.95 2.62
C ALA A 294 7.23 6.64 3.36
N SER A 295 6.57 5.54 3.01
CA SER A 295 6.82 4.21 3.59
C SER A 295 7.17 3.17 2.53
N ASN A 296 8.15 2.31 2.81
CA ASN A 296 8.56 1.24 1.88
C ASN A 296 7.71 -0.04 2.01
N SER A 297 6.83 -0.13 3.00
CA SER A 297 5.97 -1.30 3.24
C SER A 297 4.55 -0.89 3.62
N LYS A 298 3.56 -1.66 3.15
CA LYS A 298 2.23 -1.74 3.76
C LYS A 298 2.36 -2.43 5.14
N SER A 299 3.14 -1.91 6.09
CA SER A 299 3.29 -2.58 7.38
C SER A 299 2.04 -2.37 8.25
N GLU A 300 1.63 -3.49 8.84
CA GLU A 300 0.51 -3.65 9.77
C GLU A 300 0.58 -2.65 10.93
N PRO A 301 -0.57 -2.25 11.50
CA PRO A 301 -0.59 -1.41 12.70
C PRO A 301 0.16 -2.11 13.83
N GLU A 302 1.21 -1.46 14.34
CA GLU A 302 2.07 -1.84 15.48
C GLU A 302 1.84 -3.27 16.04
N GLU A 303 2.68 -4.22 15.63
CA GLU A 303 2.87 -5.44 16.43
C GLU A 303 3.59 -5.05 17.73
N ASN A 304 2.89 -5.29 18.84
CA ASN A 304 3.27 -5.12 20.25
C ASN A 304 2.92 -3.76 20.88
N PRO A 305 1.69 -3.61 21.41
CA PRO A 305 1.54 -2.74 22.57
C PRO A 305 2.52 -3.20 23.68
N PRO A 306 3.11 -2.28 24.46
CA PRO A 306 3.95 -2.65 25.58
C PRO A 306 3.20 -3.60 26.53
N PRO A 307 3.91 -4.51 27.23
CA PRO A 307 3.27 -5.47 28.11
C PRO A 307 2.41 -4.72 29.14
N ASP A 308 1.15 -5.15 29.18
CA ASP A 308 0.05 -4.75 30.06
C ASP A 308 0.42 -3.80 31.21
N ASN A 309 0.04 -2.53 31.06
CA ASN A 309 -0.48 -1.78 32.19
C ASN A 309 -1.99 -1.64 31.98
N GLU A 310 -2.73 -2.23 32.92
CA GLU A 310 -4.18 -2.35 32.97
C GLU A 310 -4.93 -1.06 32.58
N LYS A 311 -6.05 -1.28 31.88
CA LYS A 311 -7.12 -0.34 31.48
C LYS A 311 -6.98 0.31 30.11
N ASN A 312 -7.32 -0.46 29.07
CA ASN A 312 -8.07 0.10 27.94
C ASN A 312 -8.96 -0.99 27.31
N GLU A 313 -10.00 -1.38 28.05
CA GLU A 313 -11.17 -1.97 27.42
C GLU A 313 -11.91 -0.87 26.67
N GLY A 314 -12.02 -0.98 25.34
CA GLY A 314 -13.06 -0.29 24.58
C GLY A 314 -12.66 0.74 23.53
N SER A 315 -11.51 0.65 22.87
CA SER A 315 -11.33 1.41 21.62
C SER A 315 -12.19 0.79 20.51
N ASN A 316 -13.24 1.49 20.13
CA ASN A 316 -14.07 1.17 18.97
C ASN A 316 -13.19 1.29 17.70
N PRO A 317 -13.00 0.22 16.90
CA PRO A 317 -12.19 0.27 15.68
C PRO A 317 -12.80 1.13 14.56
N ASN A 318 -13.97 1.74 14.78
CA ASN A 318 -14.62 2.68 13.86
C ASN A 318 -14.52 4.15 14.30
N GLY A 319 -13.65 4.44 15.28
CA GLY A 319 -13.54 5.75 15.92
C GLY A 319 -12.39 6.63 15.42
N ASP A 320 -11.88 6.41 14.20
CA ASP A 320 -10.75 7.21 13.71
C ASP A 320 -11.22 8.63 13.33
N GLU A 321 -10.75 9.61 14.10
CA GLU A 321 -10.78 11.01 13.68
C GLU A 321 -9.91 11.20 12.43
N PRO A 322 -10.28 12.12 11.52
CA PRO A 322 -9.49 12.37 10.32
C PRO A 322 -8.09 12.87 10.70
N SER A 323 -7.08 12.03 10.46
CA SER A 323 -5.68 12.44 10.58
C SER A 323 -5.33 13.44 9.47
N HIS A 324 -4.57 14.48 9.84
CA HIS A 324 -3.93 15.39 8.89
C HIS A 324 -2.61 14.81 8.30
N SER A 325 -2.25 13.57 8.68
CA SER A 325 -1.14 12.83 8.09
C SER A 325 -1.62 11.85 7.00
N ILE A 326 -0.83 11.76 5.94
CA ILE A 326 -1.01 10.83 4.82
C ILE A 326 0.22 9.96 4.70
N ILE A 327 0.03 8.64 4.62
CA ILE A 327 1.10 7.69 4.37
C ILE A 327 1.06 7.29 2.89
N ALA A 328 2.06 7.68 2.12
CA ALA A 328 2.25 7.21 0.75
C ALA A 328 3.29 6.07 0.75
N TYR A 329 2.87 4.86 0.39
CA TYR A 329 3.74 3.70 0.37
C TYR A 329 4.02 3.19 -1.05
N GLY A 330 4.98 2.28 -1.20
CA GLY A 330 5.29 1.65 -2.48
C GLY A 330 6.42 2.34 -3.25
N LEU A 331 6.61 1.98 -4.52
CA LEU A 331 7.74 2.45 -5.32
C LEU A 331 7.44 3.82 -5.94
N ALA A 332 7.86 4.88 -5.24
CA ALA A 332 7.69 6.25 -5.71
C ALA A 332 8.61 6.59 -6.91
N PRO A 333 8.22 7.55 -7.77
CA PRO A 333 9.08 8.03 -8.85
C PRO A 333 10.33 8.72 -8.30
N GLY A 334 11.47 8.52 -8.96
CA GLY A 334 12.69 9.27 -8.65
C GLY A 334 12.58 10.77 -8.95
N ARG A 335 13.60 11.51 -8.52
CA ARG A 335 13.73 12.98 -8.70
C ARG A 335 13.51 13.41 -10.14
N ARG A 336 12.69 14.44 -10.36
CA ARG A 336 12.38 14.92 -11.72
C ARG A 336 11.83 16.33 -11.78
N ALA A 337 12.06 17.01 -12.89
CA ALA A 337 11.42 18.26 -13.29
C ALA A 337 11.06 18.23 -14.79
N GLY A 338 10.06 19.00 -15.19
CA GLY A 338 9.54 19.01 -16.56
C GLY A 338 8.82 17.71 -16.95
N HIS A 339 8.32 16.98 -15.96
CA HIS A 339 7.47 15.81 -16.14
C HIS A 339 6.01 16.26 -16.22
N THR A 340 5.12 15.32 -16.54
CA THR A 340 3.67 15.53 -16.48
C THR A 340 3.07 14.68 -15.38
N ALA A 341 1.96 15.16 -14.81
CA ALA A 341 1.11 14.37 -13.94
C ALA A 341 -0.36 14.57 -14.35
N THR A 342 -1.10 13.48 -14.51
CA THR A 342 -2.48 13.51 -15.00
C THR A 342 -3.36 12.64 -14.12
N ALA A 343 -4.45 13.22 -13.61
CA ALA A 343 -5.46 12.47 -12.87
C ALA A 343 -6.28 11.57 -13.80
N VAL A 344 -6.47 10.32 -13.39
CA VAL A 344 -7.27 9.30 -14.08
C VAL A 344 -8.04 8.53 -13.00
N ASP A 345 -9.36 8.67 -12.97
CA ASP A 345 -10.22 8.15 -11.90
C ASP A 345 -9.73 8.56 -10.50
N ARG A 346 -9.20 7.60 -9.72
CA ARG A 346 -8.65 7.82 -8.37
C ARG A 346 -7.12 7.89 -8.34
N ARG A 347 -6.48 7.82 -9.50
CA ARG A 347 -5.03 7.72 -9.64
C ARG A 347 -4.44 8.97 -10.25
N ILE A 348 -3.18 9.23 -9.95
CA ILE A 348 -2.37 10.24 -10.64
C ILE A 348 -1.25 9.52 -11.36
N PHE A 349 -1.18 9.67 -12.67
CA PHE A 349 -0.12 9.10 -13.49
C PHE A 349 0.98 10.12 -13.73
N VAL A 350 2.23 9.78 -13.41
CA VAL A 350 3.42 10.62 -13.58
C VAL A 350 4.29 10.05 -14.69
N PHE A 351 4.66 10.89 -15.65
CA PHE A 351 5.43 10.47 -16.82
C PHE A 351 6.58 11.41 -17.18
N GLY A 352 7.74 10.82 -17.47
CA GLY A 352 8.88 11.47 -18.08
C GLY A 352 9.54 12.54 -17.20
N GLY A 353 10.06 13.58 -17.85
CA GLY A 353 10.82 14.66 -17.21
C GLY A 353 12.32 14.44 -17.27
N SER A 354 13.06 15.17 -16.43
CA SER A 354 14.52 15.03 -16.35
C SER A 354 15.05 15.32 -14.95
N CYS A 355 16.22 14.76 -14.63
CA CYS A 355 17.03 15.14 -13.49
C CYS A 355 18.47 15.37 -13.95
N GLY A 356 18.93 16.63 -13.92
CA GLY A 356 20.23 16.98 -14.50
C GLY A 356 20.27 16.72 -16.01
N SER A 357 21.20 15.88 -16.46
CA SER A 357 21.34 15.45 -17.86
C SER A 357 20.46 14.25 -18.22
N ASP A 358 19.86 13.58 -17.24
CA ASP A 358 19.11 12.35 -17.46
C ASP A 358 17.68 12.68 -17.83
N TYR A 359 17.26 12.26 -19.02
CA TYR A 359 15.88 12.35 -19.49
C TYR A 359 15.20 11.02 -19.14
N LEU A 360 13.99 11.11 -18.61
CA LEU A 360 13.26 9.97 -18.06
C LEU A 360 12.15 9.52 -19.01
N SER A 361 11.85 8.23 -18.97
CA SER A 361 10.77 7.60 -19.76
C SER A 361 9.96 6.61 -18.90
N ASP A 362 10.15 6.63 -17.59
CA ASP A 362 9.44 5.81 -16.63
C ASP A 362 8.03 6.38 -16.37
N PHE A 363 7.13 5.47 -16.01
CA PHE A 363 5.71 5.75 -15.82
C PHE A 363 5.30 5.23 -14.44
N PHE A 364 4.68 6.08 -13.65
CA PHE A 364 4.25 5.75 -12.29
C PHE A 364 2.79 6.11 -12.11
N SER A 365 2.12 5.42 -11.19
CA SER A 365 0.79 5.77 -10.73
C SER A 365 0.75 5.88 -9.22
N LEU A 366 0.07 6.89 -8.72
CA LEU A 366 -0.28 7.06 -7.32
C LEU A 366 -1.77 6.77 -7.15
N ASP A 367 -2.13 5.68 -6.50
CA ASP A 367 -3.51 5.42 -6.06
C ASP A 367 -3.80 6.26 -4.81
N THR A 368 -4.66 7.27 -4.95
CA THR A 368 -4.98 8.21 -3.87
C THR A 368 -6.00 7.69 -2.86
N ASP A 369 -6.53 6.49 -3.11
CA ASP A 369 -7.58 5.85 -2.32
C ASP A 369 -7.52 4.32 -2.53
N PRO A 370 -6.43 3.68 -2.07
CA PRO A 370 -6.28 2.24 -2.13
C PRO A 370 -7.36 1.57 -1.25
N ALA A 371 -7.74 0.35 -1.61
CA ALA A 371 -8.68 -0.41 -0.79
C ALA A 371 -8.08 -0.64 0.62
N PRO A 372 -8.87 -0.45 1.70
CA PRO A 372 -8.38 -0.70 3.03
C PRO A 372 -8.00 -2.18 3.20
N ASN A 373 -6.90 -2.44 3.89
CA ASN A 373 -6.53 -3.80 4.25
C ASN A 373 -7.48 -4.31 5.34
N ILE A 374 -8.25 -5.35 5.04
CA ILE A 374 -9.10 -6.01 6.03
C ILE A 374 -8.22 -7.00 6.82
N PHE A 375 -7.75 -6.55 7.98
CA PHE A 375 -7.02 -7.40 8.91
C PHE A 375 -7.99 -8.16 9.82
N VAL A 376 -7.85 -9.48 9.87
CA VAL A 376 -8.51 -10.32 10.87
C VAL A 376 -7.38 -10.88 11.73
N LYS A 377 -7.19 -10.30 12.94
CA LYS A 377 -6.07 -10.62 13.85
C LYS A 377 -5.94 -12.12 14.15
N ASP A 378 -7.06 -12.83 14.18
CA ASP A 378 -7.06 -14.29 14.29
C ASP A 378 -8.18 -14.86 13.40
N ARG A 379 -7.79 -15.45 12.27
CA ARG A 379 -8.72 -16.15 11.37
C ARG A 379 -9.02 -17.57 11.87
N GLY A 380 -8.30 -18.06 12.88
CA GLY A 380 -8.49 -19.37 13.48
C GLY A 380 -9.67 -19.36 14.46
N CYS A 381 -10.76 -20.01 14.10
CA CYS A 381 -11.82 -20.32 15.08
C CYS A 381 -11.32 -21.28 16.19
N MET A 382 -10.32 -22.11 15.88
CA MET A 382 -9.77 -23.13 16.77
C MET A 382 -8.92 -22.54 17.90
N SER A 383 -7.98 -21.64 17.61
CA SER A 383 -7.16 -20.94 18.62
C SER A 383 -8.04 -20.15 19.60
N ARG A 384 -9.09 -19.50 19.09
CA ARG A 384 -10.04 -18.76 19.90
C ARG A 384 -10.90 -19.67 20.79
N LEU A 385 -11.29 -20.84 20.30
CA LEU A 385 -12.00 -21.83 21.11
C LEU A 385 -11.08 -22.38 22.23
N GLU A 386 -9.84 -22.73 21.90
CA GLU A 386 -8.83 -23.18 22.87
C GLU A 386 -8.58 -22.14 23.98
N GLN A 387 -8.39 -20.86 23.61
CA GLN A 387 -8.21 -19.78 24.59
C GLN A 387 -9.44 -19.58 25.47
N ASN A 388 -10.64 -19.61 24.88
CA ASN A 388 -11.89 -19.49 25.64
C ASN A 388 -12.08 -20.66 26.61
N LEU A 389 -11.81 -21.90 26.18
CA LEU A 389 -11.91 -23.07 27.05
C LEU A 389 -10.89 -22.99 28.21
N ARG A 390 -9.65 -22.60 27.92
CA ARG A 390 -8.62 -22.38 28.93
C ARG A 390 -9.05 -21.35 29.99
N ASN A 391 -9.69 -20.25 29.59
CA ASN A 391 -10.17 -19.22 30.53
C ASN A 391 -11.26 -19.72 31.49
N HIS A 392 -11.91 -20.85 31.18
CA HIS A 392 -12.91 -21.48 32.04
C HIS A 392 -12.35 -22.63 32.88
N TYR A 393 -11.08 -23.00 32.73
CA TYR A 393 -10.45 -24.00 33.61
C TYR A 393 -10.39 -23.50 35.06
N ASN A 394 -10.75 -24.37 36.01
CA ASN A 394 -10.80 -24.08 37.45
C ASN A 394 -11.70 -22.88 37.84
N ASN A 395 -12.73 -22.59 37.04
CA ASN A 395 -13.71 -21.56 37.31
C ASN A 395 -14.97 -22.15 37.99
N GLU A 396 -15.17 -21.83 39.28
CA GLU A 396 -16.29 -22.34 40.09
C GLU A 396 -17.67 -22.00 39.52
N GLN A 397 -17.84 -20.84 38.90
CA GLN A 397 -19.16 -20.35 38.48
C GLN A 397 -19.80 -21.19 37.37
N PHE A 398 -18.99 -21.77 36.48
CA PHE A 398 -19.46 -22.46 35.28
C PHE A 398 -19.18 -23.97 35.29
N SER A 399 -18.41 -24.45 36.26
CA SER A 399 -18.06 -25.85 36.39
C SER A 399 -19.24 -26.67 36.90
N ASP A 400 -19.35 -27.92 36.43
CA ASP A 400 -20.41 -28.86 36.84
C ASP A 400 -19.87 -30.11 37.55
N VAL A 401 -18.55 -30.19 37.76
CA VAL A 401 -17.85 -31.20 38.57
C VAL A 401 -16.77 -30.52 39.42
N THR A 402 -16.57 -31.05 40.62
CA THR A 402 -15.47 -30.65 41.52
C THR A 402 -14.71 -31.87 41.98
N PHE A 403 -13.41 -31.93 41.70
CA PHE A 403 -12.52 -32.94 42.27
C PHE A 403 -11.90 -32.42 43.57
N LEU A 404 -11.76 -33.30 44.55
CA LEU A 404 -11.02 -33.06 45.78
C LEU A 404 -9.71 -33.83 45.71
N VAL A 405 -8.59 -33.11 45.58
CA VAL A 405 -7.24 -33.68 45.47
C VAL A 405 -6.37 -33.09 46.56
N GLU A 406 -5.81 -33.92 47.44
CA GLU A 406 -5.07 -33.47 48.64
C GLU A 406 -5.83 -32.41 49.47
N GLY A 407 -7.16 -32.53 49.55
CA GLY A 407 -8.02 -31.57 50.25
C GLY A 407 -8.24 -30.23 49.53
N LYS A 408 -7.72 -30.05 48.31
CA LYS A 408 -7.93 -28.87 47.46
C LYS A 408 -8.98 -29.16 46.38
N LYS A 409 -9.82 -28.18 46.09
CA LYS A 409 -10.88 -28.28 45.07
C LYS A 409 -10.36 -27.91 43.69
N VAL A 410 -10.74 -28.69 42.68
CA VAL A 410 -10.50 -28.40 41.26
C VAL A 410 -11.81 -28.39 40.51
N PHE A 411 -12.17 -27.25 39.91
CA PHE A 411 -13.45 -27.03 39.24
C PHE A 411 -13.34 -27.30 37.74
N VAL A 412 -14.18 -28.20 37.22
CA VAL A 412 -14.12 -28.68 35.83
C VAL A 412 -15.50 -28.98 35.25
N HIS A 413 -15.52 -29.18 33.93
CA HIS A 413 -16.70 -29.45 33.10
C HIS A 413 -16.71 -30.89 32.59
N ARG A 414 -17.80 -31.63 32.85
CA ARG A 414 -18.01 -33.03 32.43
C ARG A 414 -17.81 -33.23 30.94
N LEU A 415 -18.34 -32.31 30.13
CA LEU A 415 -18.29 -32.41 28.67
C LEU A 415 -16.85 -32.42 28.17
N ILE A 416 -16.02 -31.50 28.67
CA ILE A 416 -14.62 -31.37 28.24
C ILE A 416 -13.82 -32.62 28.60
N LEU A 417 -13.98 -33.12 29.83
CA LEU A 417 -13.30 -34.34 30.28
C LEU A 417 -13.75 -35.59 29.51
N ALA A 418 -15.06 -35.76 29.30
CA ALA A 418 -15.61 -36.89 28.55
C ALA A 418 -15.26 -36.86 27.06
N SER A 419 -15.01 -35.67 26.51
CA SER A 419 -14.51 -35.51 25.15
C SER A 419 -13.02 -35.86 25.01
N ALA A 420 -12.23 -35.67 26.07
CA ALA A 420 -10.79 -35.92 26.05
C ALA A 420 -10.39 -37.33 26.49
N SER A 421 -11.26 -38.05 27.21
CA SER A 421 -10.93 -39.33 27.85
C SER A 421 -12.13 -40.27 27.92
N ASP A 422 -11.93 -41.50 27.44
CA ASP A 422 -12.93 -42.57 27.56
C ASP A 422 -13.14 -43.01 29.01
N PHE A 423 -12.13 -42.86 29.88
CA PHE A 423 -12.26 -43.09 31.32
C PHE A 423 -13.29 -42.13 31.94
N PHE A 424 -13.15 -40.82 31.71
CA PHE A 424 -14.10 -39.82 32.23
C PHE A 424 -15.48 -39.97 31.57
N LYS A 425 -15.53 -40.32 30.29
CA LYS A 425 -16.79 -40.62 29.60
C LYS A 425 -17.53 -41.80 30.24
N ALA A 426 -16.81 -42.87 30.59
CA ALA A 426 -17.39 -44.02 31.29
C ALA A 426 -17.79 -43.67 32.73
N MET A 427 -16.97 -42.90 33.45
CA MET A 427 -17.25 -42.42 34.80
C MET A 427 -18.56 -41.61 34.85
N PHE A 428 -18.75 -40.67 33.92
CA PHE A 428 -19.91 -39.79 33.93
C PHE A 428 -21.15 -40.36 33.25
N GLY A 429 -21.00 -41.33 32.34
CA GLY A 429 -22.09 -41.90 31.53
C GLY A 429 -22.52 -43.32 31.90
N GLY A 430 -21.76 -44.03 32.75
CA GLY A 430 -22.01 -45.43 33.12
C GLY A 430 -23.03 -45.63 34.25
N GLN A 431 -23.09 -46.84 34.82
CA GLN A 431 -23.92 -47.17 36.01
C GLN A 431 -23.17 -46.96 37.34
N PHE A 432 -22.11 -46.15 37.34
CA PHE A 432 -21.31 -45.87 38.53
C PHE A 432 -22.00 -44.85 39.44
N LYS A 433 -21.57 -44.74 40.72
CA LYS A 433 -22.16 -43.79 41.67
C LYS A 433 -22.08 -42.35 41.14
N GLU A 434 -21.05 -42.09 40.36
CA GLU A 434 -20.68 -40.83 39.74
C GLU A 434 -21.66 -40.35 38.67
N SER A 435 -22.39 -41.27 38.03
CA SER A 435 -23.42 -40.91 37.06
C SER A 435 -24.73 -40.46 37.71
N GLN A 436 -24.91 -40.75 39.01
CA GLN A 436 -26.09 -40.39 39.80
C GLN A 436 -25.99 -39.01 40.48
N TYR A 437 -24.87 -38.30 40.34
CA TYR A 437 -24.74 -36.93 40.88
C TYR A 437 -25.62 -35.95 40.09
N GLU A 438 -26.77 -35.59 40.65
CA GLU A 438 -27.65 -34.54 40.15
C GLU A 438 -27.10 -33.14 40.50
N LYS A 439 -27.22 -32.22 39.54
CA LYS A 439 -26.69 -30.84 39.51
C LYS A 439 -27.02 -29.91 40.70
N ASN A 440 -27.86 -30.32 41.66
CA ASN A 440 -28.39 -29.44 42.72
C ASN A 440 -28.25 -29.97 44.16
N THR A 441 -27.38 -30.96 44.40
CA THR A 441 -27.12 -31.44 45.77
C THR A 441 -25.71 -31.04 46.21
N VAL A 442 -25.61 -30.41 47.39
CA VAL A 442 -24.51 -29.58 47.91
C VAL A 442 -23.13 -30.26 48.05
N GLN A 443 -22.95 -31.53 47.66
CA GLN A 443 -21.64 -32.21 47.68
C GLN A 443 -21.53 -33.23 46.55
N SER A 444 -21.12 -32.79 45.37
CA SER A 444 -20.53 -33.66 44.32
C SER A 444 -19.02 -33.40 44.27
N GLU A 445 -18.39 -33.48 45.44
CA GLU A 445 -16.94 -33.47 45.58
C GLU A 445 -16.47 -34.92 45.38
N MET A 446 -15.71 -35.15 44.31
CA MET A 446 -15.18 -36.46 44.01
C MET A 446 -13.73 -36.54 44.49
N GLU A 447 -13.48 -37.38 45.50
CA GLU A 447 -12.12 -37.64 45.97
C GLU A 447 -11.31 -38.35 44.89
N MET A 448 -10.16 -37.78 44.55
CA MET A 448 -9.14 -38.45 43.73
C MET A 448 -8.01 -38.94 44.63
N PRO A 449 -8.00 -40.23 45.00
CA PRO A 449 -6.93 -40.80 45.79
C PRO A 449 -5.69 -41.06 44.92
N ASP A 450 -4.54 -41.07 45.60
CA ASP A 450 -3.24 -41.48 45.06
C ASP A 450 -2.73 -40.60 43.90
N CYS A 451 -2.93 -39.28 44.00
CA CYS A 451 -2.29 -38.29 43.14
C CYS A 451 -2.06 -36.95 43.85
N SER A 452 -1.01 -36.23 43.43
CA SER A 452 -0.72 -34.88 43.88
C SER A 452 -1.63 -33.87 43.18
N TYR A 453 -1.95 -32.78 43.89
CA TYR A 453 -2.73 -31.69 43.32
C TYR A 453 -2.05 -31.05 42.11
N GLU A 454 -0.71 -30.94 42.13
CA GLU A 454 0.07 -30.29 41.08
C GLU A 454 0.01 -31.08 39.76
N CYS A 455 0.36 -32.36 39.79
CA CYS A 455 0.34 -33.22 38.61
C CYS A 455 -1.08 -33.41 38.06
N PHE A 456 -2.09 -33.50 38.94
CA PHE A 456 -3.49 -33.57 38.51
C PHE A 456 -3.94 -32.28 37.81
N ASN A 457 -3.56 -31.12 38.34
CA ASN A 457 -3.86 -29.83 37.73
C ASN A 457 -3.18 -29.65 36.37
N ASP A 458 -1.95 -30.15 36.21
CA ASP A 458 -1.21 -30.15 34.95
C ASP A 458 -1.87 -31.01 33.88
N VAL A 459 -2.32 -32.21 34.24
CA VAL A 459 -3.09 -33.10 33.35
C VAL A 459 -4.39 -32.44 32.90
N LEU A 460 -5.13 -31.81 33.82
CA LEU A 460 -6.39 -31.16 33.47
C LEU A 460 -6.19 -29.87 32.68
N SER A 461 -5.17 -29.07 32.99
CA SER A 461 -4.80 -27.90 32.19
C SER A 461 -4.49 -28.31 30.75
N TYR A 462 -3.79 -29.43 30.55
CA TYR A 462 -3.55 -30.00 29.24
C TYR A 462 -4.85 -30.36 28.51
N VAL A 463 -5.81 -30.99 29.19
CA VAL A 463 -7.12 -31.34 28.62
C VAL A 463 -7.89 -30.10 28.10
N TYR A 464 -7.74 -28.94 28.75
CA TYR A 464 -8.45 -27.71 28.40
C TYR A 464 -7.76 -26.86 27.33
N SER A 465 -6.45 -27.00 27.20
CA SER A 465 -5.63 -26.07 26.41
C SER A 465 -4.78 -26.73 25.34
N GLY A 466 -4.64 -28.06 25.37
CA GLY A 466 -3.65 -28.80 24.58
C GLY A 466 -2.20 -28.44 24.88
N SER A 467 -1.95 -27.53 25.82
CA SER A 467 -0.63 -27.01 26.16
C SER A 467 0.02 -27.93 27.18
N LEU A 468 1.26 -28.33 26.90
CA LEU A 468 2.01 -29.21 27.81
C LEU A 468 2.34 -28.50 29.13
N PRO A 469 2.39 -29.25 30.24
CA PRO A 469 2.91 -28.77 31.51
C PRO A 469 4.26 -28.07 31.37
N THR A 470 4.49 -27.01 32.14
CA THR A 470 5.71 -26.18 32.04
C THR A 470 6.98 -26.96 32.35
N ILE A 471 6.88 -28.05 33.11
CA ILE A 471 8.03 -28.95 33.39
C ILE A 471 8.60 -29.59 32.12
N PHE A 472 7.84 -29.62 31.02
CA PHE A 472 8.27 -30.10 29.71
C PHE A 472 8.69 -28.98 28.76
N SER A 473 8.68 -27.72 29.22
CA SER A 473 9.06 -26.56 28.43
C SER A 473 10.56 -26.30 28.52
N GLY A 474 11.29 -26.65 27.46
CA GLY A 474 12.74 -26.45 27.33
C GLY A 474 13.49 -27.77 27.35
N GLY A 475 14.16 -28.12 26.25
CA GLY A 475 14.88 -29.39 26.04
C GLY A 475 16.12 -29.57 26.91
N GLN A 476 15.95 -29.56 28.23
CA GLN A 476 16.98 -29.81 29.23
C GLN A 476 16.72 -31.13 29.97
N ILE A 477 17.79 -31.75 30.47
CA ILE A 477 17.72 -32.90 31.37
C ILE A 477 16.92 -32.50 32.61
N LEU A 478 15.90 -33.28 32.95
CA LEU A 478 15.02 -33.05 34.08
C LEU A 478 15.80 -33.19 35.40
N SER A 479 15.51 -32.31 36.36
CA SER A 479 15.94 -32.51 37.74
C SER A 479 15.27 -33.75 38.34
N GLU A 480 15.80 -34.28 39.45
CA GLU A 480 15.21 -35.45 40.11
C GLU A 480 13.74 -35.22 40.51
N ASP A 481 13.39 -34.00 40.95
CA ASP A 481 12.00 -33.63 41.28
C ASP A 481 11.11 -33.57 40.02
N SER A 482 11.59 -32.93 38.94
CA SER A 482 10.86 -32.87 37.67
C SER A 482 10.68 -34.25 37.03
N LEU A 483 11.66 -35.15 37.19
CA LEU A 483 11.56 -36.53 36.71
C LEU A 483 10.48 -37.31 37.48
N ARG A 484 10.38 -37.12 38.81
CA ARG A 484 9.31 -37.70 39.62
C ARG A 484 7.93 -37.20 39.19
N LYS A 485 7.78 -35.89 38.96
CA LYS A 485 6.53 -35.29 38.44
C LYS A 485 6.18 -35.82 37.06
N ALA A 486 7.16 -35.96 36.17
CA ALA A 486 6.95 -36.54 34.84
C ALA A 486 6.45 -38.00 34.91
N CYS A 487 7.01 -38.81 35.80
CA CYS A 487 6.53 -40.17 36.06
C CYS A 487 5.08 -40.17 36.58
N GLU A 488 4.74 -39.30 37.53
CA GLU A 488 3.38 -39.20 38.05
C GLU A 488 2.37 -38.75 36.97
N ILE A 489 2.73 -37.77 36.14
CA ILE A 489 1.89 -37.36 35.01
C ILE A 489 1.73 -38.51 34.00
N LEU A 490 2.77 -39.32 33.76
CA LEU A 490 2.65 -40.51 32.91
C LEU A 490 1.67 -41.53 33.50
N GLU A 491 1.72 -41.78 34.80
CA GLU A 491 0.79 -42.65 35.52
C GLU A 491 -0.66 -42.13 35.42
N LEU A 492 -0.87 -40.84 35.66
CA LEU A 492 -2.20 -40.22 35.54
C LEU A 492 -2.71 -40.25 34.10
N SER A 493 -1.82 -40.07 33.12
CA SER A 493 -2.19 -40.15 31.70
C SER A 493 -2.64 -41.55 31.32
N ASP A 494 -1.99 -42.59 31.84
CA ASP A 494 -2.44 -43.98 31.65
C ASP A 494 -3.76 -44.25 32.38
N ARG A 495 -3.83 -43.90 33.67
CA ARG A 495 -5.02 -44.09 34.54
C ARG A 495 -6.27 -43.44 33.96
N PHE A 496 -6.12 -42.25 33.37
CA PHE A 496 -7.22 -41.50 32.76
C PHE A 496 -7.35 -41.74 31.26
N MET A 497 -6.63 -42.71 30.68
CA MET A 497 -6.71 -43.05 29.25
C MET A 497 -6.50 -41.83 28.33
N LEU A 498 -5.54 -40.98 28.68
CA LEU A 498 -5.13 -39.81 27.90
C LEU A 498 -3.96 -40.20 26.98
N ASP A 499 -4.25 -40.99 25.95
CA ASP A 499 -3.25 -41.64 25.10
C ASP A 499 -2.23 -40.67 24.49
N HIS A 500 -2.68 -39.49 24.05
CA HIS A 500 -1.78 -38.50 23.47
C HIS A 500 -0.83 -37.91 24.51
N LEU A 501 -1.33 -37.53 25.69
CA LEU A 501 -0.47 -37.02 26.76
C LEU A 501 0.52 -38.10 27.22
N LYS A 502 0.04 -39.36 27.35
CA LYS A 502 0.88 -40.51 27.67
C LYS A 502 2.05 -40.63 26.69
N GLN A 503 1.79 -40.60 25.39
CA GLN A 503 2.83 -40.69 24.35
C GLN A 503 3.83 -39.54 24.41
N VAL A 504 3.36 -38.30 24.66
CA VAL A 504 4.25 -37.15 24.78
C VAL A 504 5.18 -37.30 25.99
N VAL A 505 4.65 -37.71 27.15
CA VAL A 505 5.45 -37.88 28.36
C VAL A 505 6.43 -39.05 28.22
N GLU A 506 6.05 -40.14 27.54
CA GLU A 506 6.97 -41.23 27.20
C GLU A 506 8.17 -40.76 26.34
N ALA A 507 7.93 -39.83 25.41
CA ALA A 507 9.00 -39.25 24.60
C ALA A 507 9.95 -38.39 25.46
N VAL A 508 9.40 -37.53 26.33
CA VAL A 508 10.21 -36.69 27.24
C VAL A 508 11.03 -37.54 28.21
N LEU A 509 10.44 -38.58 28.81
CA LEU A 509 11.17 -39.48 29.70
C LEU A 509 12.27 -40.26 28.98
N SER A 510 12.07 -40.59 27.69
CA SER A 510 13.08 -41.28 26.88
C SER A 510 14.33 -40.42 26.67
N GLU A 511 14.20 -39.10 26.55
CA GLU A 511 15.35 -38.16 26.48
C GLU A 511 16.16 -38.09 27.79
N ASN A 512 15.59 -38.58 28.90
CA ASN A 512 16.20 -38.56 30.23
C ASN A 512 16.74 -39.92 30.68
N VAL A 513 16.76 -40.91 29.78
CA VAL A 513 17.35 -42.24 30.04
C VAL A 513 18.88 -42.16 29.96
N ASN A 514 19.53 -42.51 31.06
CA ASN A 514 20.99 -42.60 31.19
C ASN A 514 21.36 -43.78 32.10
N ASP A 515 22.66 -43.97 32.36
CA ASP A 515 23.16 -45.10 33.15
C ASP A 515 22.60 -45.16 34.59
N GLU A 516 22.22 -44.02 35.16
CA GLU A 516 21.65 -43.94 36.51
C GLU A 516 20.12 -44.12 36.52
N THR A 517 19.42 -43.75 35.45
CA THR A 517 17.95 -43.69 35.41
C THR A 517 17.31 -44.86 34.66
N VAL A 518 18.05 -45.57 33.80
CA VAL A 518 17.49 -46.55 32.86
C VAL A 518 16.77 -47.71 33.53
N GLU A 519 17.31 -48.27 34.62
CA GLU A 519 16.69 -49.41 35.31
C GLU A 519 15.36 -48.99 35.98
N THR A 520 15.39 -47.86 36.69
CA THR A 520 14.22 -47.28 37.38
C THR A 520 13.10 -46.93 36.40
N LEU A 521 13.43 -46.26 35.29
CA LEU A 521 12.45 -45.89 34.26
C LEU A 521 11.90 -47.11 33.52
N LEU A 522 12.71 -48.16 33.32
CA LEU A 522 12.26 -49.41 32.71
C LEU A 522 11.28 -50.16 33.62
N GLU A 523 11.56 -50.24 34.92
CA GLU A 523 10.67 -50.88 35.90
C GLU A 523 9.36 -50.10 36.00
N PHE A 524 9.44 -48.78 36.15
CA PHE A 524 8.27 -47.90 36.17
C PHE A 524 7.42 -48.02 34.90
N GLY A 525 8.04 -47.91 33.72
CA GLY A 525 7.35 -47.99 32.44
C GLY A 525 6.62 -49.32 32.22
N LYS A 526 7.13 -50.43 32.77
CA LYS A 526 6.41 -51.72 32.76
C LYS A 526 5.17 -51.68 33.65
N GLY A 527 5.21 -50.98 34.77
CA GLY A 527 4.07 -50.82 35.69
C GLY A 527 2.89 -50.06 35.08
N VAL A 528 3.15 -48.99 34.33
CA VAL A 528 2.12 -48.10 33.74
C VAL A 528 1.85 -48.35 32.25
N GLN A 529 2.22 -49.54 31.75
CA GLN A 529 2.05 -49.95 30.35
C GLN A 529 2.60 -48.93 29.32
N ALA A 530 3.70 -48.25 29.65
CA ALA A 530 4.37 -47.26 28.79
C ALA A 530 5.26 -47.96 27.75
N HIS A 531 4.63 -48.48 26.70
CA HIS A 531 5.29 -49.36 25.74
C HIS A 531 6.44 -48.70 24.95
N GLN A 532 6.37 -47.40 24.66
CA GLN A 532 7.44 -46.69 23.96
C GLN A 532 8.64 -46.47 24.87
N LEU A 533 8.42 -45.99 26.10
CA LEU A 533 9.48 -45.82 27.09
C LEU A 533 10.18 -47.16 27.40
N VAL A 534 9.41 -48.23 27.62
CA VAL A 534 9.96 -49.58 27.86
C VAL A 534 10.81 -50.06 26.67
N ARG A 535 10.34 -49.83 25.43
CA ARG A 535 11.13 -50.19 24.23
C ARG A 535 12.42 -49.38 24.16
N PHE A 536 12.38 -48.09 24.48
CA PHE A 536 13.54 -47.22 24.48
C PHE A 536 14.58 -47.65 25.53
N CYS A 537 14.17 -47.86 26.78
CA CYS A 537 15.08 -48.33 27.84
C CYS A 537 15.71 -49.69 27.50
N ASN A 538 14.94 -50.64 26.95
CA ASN A 538 15.50 -51.93 26.49
C ASN A 538 16.48 -51.76 25.33
N HIS A 539 16.26 -50.79 24.44
CA HIS A 539 17.21 -50.45 23.38
C HIS A 539 18.49 -49.84 23.95
N TRP A 540 18.38 -48.94 24.94
CA TRP A 540 19.52 -48.34 25.63
C TRP A 540 20.40 -49.41 26.29
N LEU A 541 19.81 -50.29 27.12
CA LEU A 541 20.53 -51.37 27.82
C LEU A 541 21.28 -52.33 26.88
N ARG A 542 20.68 -52.66 25.72
CA ARG A 542 21.33 -53.53 24.73
C ARG A 542 22.57 -52.90 24.09
N ASN A 543 22.66 -51.57 24.07
CA ASN A 543 23.73 -50.84 23.40
C ASN A 543 24.74 -50.22 24.38
N SER A 544 24.37 -49.99 25.64
CA SER A 544 25.28 -49.47 26.67
C SER A 544 26.35 -50.49 27.13
N GLU A 545 26.04 -51.79 27.09
CA GLU A 545 27.03 -52.87 27.38
C GLU A 545 28.16 -52.99 26.33
N SER A 546 28.05 -52.31 25.19
CA SER A 546 29.04 -52.41 24.09
C SER A 546 30.23 -51.43 24.19
N VAL A 547 30.25 -50.52 25.19
CA VAL A 547 31.26 -49.45 25.31
C VAL A 547 32.19 -49.63 26.54
N GLY A 548 31.93 -50.61 27.41
CA GLY A 548 32.70 -50.84 28.66
C GLY A 548 33.74 -51.96 28.64
N GLY A 549 34.24 -52.36 27.47
CA GLY A 549 35.22 -53.45 27.33
C GLY A 549 36.47 -53.03 26.56
N SER A 550 37.40 -52.35 27.23
CA SER A 550 38.82 -52.27 26.83
C SER A 550 39.72 -52.16 28.05
#